data_AF-A0A3R6VWJ4-F1
#
_entry.id   AF-A0A3R6VWJ4-F1
#
_cell.length_a   1.000
_cell.length_b   1.000
_cell.length_c   1.000
_cell.angle_alpha   90.00
_cell.angle_beta   90.00
_cell.angle_gamma   90.00
#
_symmetry.space_group_name_H-M   'P 1'
#
loop_
_entity.id
_entity.type
_entity.pdbx_description
1 polymer ?
#
loop_
_entity_poly.entity_id
_entity_poly.type
_entity_poly.pdbx_seq_one_letter_code
_entity_poly.pdbx_strand_id
1 'polypeptide(L)'
;MTCLFLEHTMVDPTSGSPPRPFRSKVIEELTRRHDLSNDLTPSVCFQVLQSLLPSSLVVTMCAEMNRFIYKSPHDDDNNYTSNTASNPKTLSEGAQVPYKDLYLGLLAHVEDKEQLCAGLRRQLREKRHQNNTLAGEIAKYQGLVDEHFAAFNEQACLNAIETLKHRRVLRERQCTGLMKAIDEKQDRLIEQEKRIKEELHRLRMDDCAYRLNAKKFKENQQMLASVRSCPYSLLELLRKS
;
A
#
# COMPACT_ATOMS: atom_id res chain seq x y z
N MET A 1 78.22 64.11 29.94
CA MET A 1 78.58 63.84 31.35
C MET A 1 77.68 62.69 31.79
N THR A 2 78.11 61.47 32.07
CA THR A 2 79.39 60.91 32.55
C THR A 2 79.52 59.46 32.06
N CYS A 3 80.74 59.06 31.72
CA CYS A 3 81.17 57.66 31.59
C CYS A 3 81.31 56.97 32.96
N LEU A 4 81.33 55.63 32.96
CA LEU A 4 82.29 54.69 33.60
C LEU A 4 81.56 53.35 33.85
N PHE A 5 81.75 52.25 33.11
CA PHE A 5 82.90 51.34 32.88
C PHE A 5 83.34 50.47 34.07
N LEU A 6 83.64 49.19 33.72
CA LEU A 6 84.32 48.07 34.42
C LEU A 6 83.40 47.10 35.22
N GLU A 7 83.44 45.76 35.06
CA GLU A 7 84.42 44.89 34.40
C GLU A 7 83.90 43.46 34.10
N HIS A 8 84.56 42.83 33.10
CA HIS A 8 84.63 41.43 32.63
C HIS A 8 84.21 40.29 33.59
N THR A 9 83.61 39.17 33.13
CA THR A 9 84.23 38.16 32.22
C THR A 9 83.23 37.35 31.38
N MET A 10 83.71 36.93 30.19
CA MET A 10 83.05 36.15 29.14
C MET A 10 82.88 34.66 29.50
N VAL A 11 81.73 34.05 29.17
CA VAL A 11 81.63 32.88 28.25
C VAL A 11 80.28 32.95 27.53
N ASP A 12 80.34 32.88 26.19
CA ASP A 12 79.23 32.89 25.24
C ASP A 12 78.94 31.43 24.78
N PRO A 13 77.68 30.99 24.66
CA PRO A 13 77.32 30.02 23.65
C PRO A 13 76.30 30.64 22.69
N THR A 14 76.82 30.89 21.49
CA THR A 14 76.16 31.41 20.31
C THR A 14 74.80 30.78 19.98
N SER A 15 73.87 31.66 19.59
CA SER A 15 72.74 31.45 18.67
C SER A 15 71.41 30.92 19.24
N GLY A 16 70.91 31.58 20.28
CA GLY A 16 69.47 31.57 20.58
C GLY A 16 68.77 32.73 19.87
N SER A 17 68.28 32.51 18.64
CA SER A 17 67.25 33.42 18.12
C SER A 17 66.01 33.26 19.02
N PRO A 18 65.37 34.35 19.47
CA PRO A 18 64.18 34.22 20.29
C PRO A 18 63.13 33.44 19.48
N PRO A 19 62.38 32.50 20.10
CA PRO A 19 61.34 31.77 19.39
C PRO A 19 60.42 32.77 18.71
N ARG A 20 60.22 32.62 17.39
CA ARG A 20 59.39 33.55 16.62
C ARG A 20 58.01 33.62 17.29
N PRO A 21 57.47 34.82 17.56
CA PRO A 21 56.20 34.94 18.23
C PRO A 21 55.09 34.27 17.41
N PHE A 22 54.21 33.54 18.09
CA PHE A 22 53.02 32.96 17.47
C PHE A 22 52.18 34.08 16.85
N ARG A 23 51.66 33.87 15.63
CA ARG A 23 50.81 34.87 14.95
C ARG A 23 49.50 35.20 15.69
N SER A 24 49.08 34.35 16.63
CA SER A 24 47.92 34.57 17.48
C SER A 24 48.35 35.09 18.85
N LYS A 25 48.00 36.35 19.14
CA LYS A 25 48.25 37.01 20.44
C LYS A 25 47.59 36.28 21.62
N VAL A 26 46.51 35.53 21.36
CA VAL A 26 45.81 34.72 22.38
C VAL A 26 46.63 33.49 22.78
N ILE A 27 47.24 32.82 21.79
CA ILE A 27 48.10 31.67 22.04
C ILE A 27 49.39 32.11 22.72
N GLU A 28 49.98 33.23 22.26
CA GLU A 28 51.17 33.82 22.88
C GLU A 28 50.95 34.18 24.36
N GLU A 29 49.78 34.73 24.72
CA GLU A 29 49.43 35.07 26.09
C GLU A 29 49.15 33.83 26.97
N LEU A 30 48.54 32.78 26.40
CA LEU A 30 48.32 31.50 27.08
C LEU A 30 49.63 30.76 27.33
N THR A 31 50.56 30.79 26.38
CA THR A 31 51.92 30.24 26.55
C THR A 31 52.70 31.00 27.61
N ARG A 32 52.55 32.32 27.68
CA ARG A 32 53.23 33.19 28.65
C ARG A 32 52.68 33.05 30.08
N ARG A 33 51.37 32.80 30.23
CA ARG A 33 50.72 32.65 31.55
C ARG A 33 50.96 31.31 32.24
N HIS A 34 51.33 30.27 31.50
CA HIS A 34 51.46 28.92 32.02
C HIS A 34 52.92 28.38 32.01
N ASP A 35 53.94 29.19 31.72
CA ASP A 35 55.35 28.76 31.61
C ASP A 35 55.54 27.52 30.71
N LEU A 36 54.74 27.41 29.64
CA LEU A 36 54.66 26.22 28.78
C LEU A 36 55.69 26.21 27.64
N SER A 37 56.76 27.00 27.71
CA SER A 37 57.71 27.15 26.58
C SER A 37 58.35 25.82 26.16
N ASN A 38 58.36 24.81 27.03
CA ASN A 38 58.97 23.51 26.77
C ASN A 38 57.96 22.33 26.66
N ASP A 39 56.67 22.53 26.98
CA ASP A 39 55.67 21.43 27.09
C ASP A 39 54.43 21.61 26.20
N LEU A 40 54.50 22.47 25.18
CA LEU A 40 53.46 22.60 24.16
C LEU A 40 53.46 21.40 23.20
N THR A 41 52.96 20.28 23.71
CA THR A 41 52.61 19.12 22.89
C THR A 41 51.31 19.41 22.12
N PRO A 42 51.17 18.91 20.88
CA PRO A 42 49.94 19.08 20.10
C PRO A 42 48.66 18.70 20.87
N SER A 43 48.70 17.72 21.77
CA SER A 43 47.57 17.35 22.63
C SER A 43 47.10 18.49 23.55
N VAL A 44 48.02 19.26 24.13
CA VAL A 44 47.72 20.44 24.98
C VAL A 44 47.11 21.56 24.13
N CYS A 45 47.60 21.75 22.91
CA CYS A 45 47.01 22.71 21.95
C CYS A 45 45.56 22.34 21.58
N PHE A 46 45.27 21.05 21.38
CA PHE A 46 43.91 20.58 21.09
C PHE A 46 42.96 20.73 22.28
N GLN A 47 43.43 20.47 23.50
CA GLN A 47 42.63 20.70 24.71
C GLN A 47 42.29 22.17 24.89
N VAL A 48 43.24 23.07 24.62
CA VAL A 48 43.00 24.52 24.63
C VAL A 48 42.01 24.93 23.54
N LEU A 49 42.12 24.39 22.33
CA LEU A 49 41.17 24.65 21.23
C LEU A 49 39.75 24.17 21.56
N GLN A 50 39.59 22.97 22.15
CA GLN A 50 38.30 22.46 22.63
C GLN A 50 37.71 23.35 23.73
N SER A 51 38.56 23.88 24.61
CA SER A 51 38.15 24.76 25.72
C SER A 51 37.72 26.15 25.24
N LEU A 52 38.36 26.68 24.19
CA LEU A 52 38.06 28.00 23.62
C LEU A 52 36.86 27.98 22.67
N LEU A 53 36.57 26.84 22.04
CA LEU A 53 35.47 26.67 21.09
C LEU A 53 34.62 25.45 21.48
N PRO A 54 33.69 25.59 22.44
CA PRO A 54 32.87 24.50 22.96
C PRO A 54 31.73 24.15 22.00
N SER A 55 32.06 23.84 20.74
CA SER A 55 31.14 23.30 19.75
C SER A 55 31.34 21.79 19.67
N SER A 56 30.25 21.03 19.65
CA SER A 56 30.29 19.57 19.48
C SER A 56 31.08 19.17 18.23
N LEU A 57 31.00 19.98 17.16
CA LEU A 57 31.78 19.79 15.94
C LEU A 57 33.29 19.90 16.18
N VAL A 58 33.73 20.89 16.97
CA VAL A 58 35.15 21.11 17.29
C VAL A 58 35.67 20.00 18.19
N VAL A 59 34.85 19.53 19.14
CA VAL A 59 35.17 18.38 19.98
C VAL A 59 35.35 17.12 19.15
N THR A 60 34.43 16.83 18.22
CA THR A 60 34.54 15.69 17.30
C THR A 60 35.75 15.81 16.38
N MET A 61 35.99 16.97 15.78
CA MET A 61 37.17 17.20 14.92
C MET A 61 38.48 17.00 15.69
N CYS A 62 38.59 17.53 16.91
CA CYS A 62 39.78 17.36 17.74
C CYS A 62 39.98 15.90 18.16
N ALA A 63 38.90 15.15 18.42
CA ALA A 63 38.96 13.73 18.74
C ALA A 63 39.43 12.87 17.55
N GLU A 64 38.91 13.16 16.34
CA GLU A 64 39.34 12.48 15.11
C GLU A 64 40.80 12.82 14.75
N MET A 65 41.20 14.09 14.87
CA MET A 65 42.58 14.53 14.62
C MET A 65 43.57 13.96 15.64
N ASN A 66 43.20 13.87 16.92
CA ASN A 66 44.08 13.28 17.95
C ASN A 66 44.40 11.81 17.67
N ARG A 67 43.44 11.03 17.18
CA ARG A 67 43.64 9.62 16.80
C ARG A 67 44.56 9.46 15.57
N PHE A 68 44.64 10.50 14.74
CA PHE A 68 45.50 10.54 13.57
C PHE A 68 46.94 10.97 13.90
N ILE A 69 47.10 11.91 14.85
CA ILE A 69 48.38 12.47 15.28
C ILE A 69 49.13 11.53 16.22
N TYR A 70 48.40 10.80 17.06
CA TYR A 70 48.96 9.86 18.01
C TYR A 70 48.34 8.48 17.75
N LYS A 71 49.17 7.49 17.40
CA LYS A 71 48.71 6.09 17.44
C LYS A 71 48.35 5.74 18.88
N SER A 72 47.17 5.15 19.06
CA SER A 72 46.76 4.60 20.35
C SER A 72 47.78 3.55 20.80
N PRO A 73 48.27 3.56 22.06
CA PRO A 73 49.28 2.60 22.54
C PRO A 73 48.82 1.13 22.61
N HIS A 74 47.67 0.78 22.00
CA HIS A 74 47.01 -0.51 22.18
C HIS A 74 46.45 -1.15 20.91
N ASP A 75 46.79 -0.66 19.72
CA ASP A 75 46.41 -1.31 18.45
C ASP A 75 47.60 -2.02 17.77
N ASP A 76 48.55 -2.55 18.55
CA ASP A 76 49.56 -3.50 18.05
C ASP A 76 49.10 -4.94 18.30
N ASP A 77 48.17 -5.42 17.47
CA ASP A 77 47.91 -6.84 17.29
C ASP A 77 48.29 -7.23 15.86
N ASN A 78 49.57 -7.59 15.66
CA ASN A 78 50.01 -8.91 15.17
C ASN A 78 51.38 -8.91 14.46
N ASN A 79 52.30 -9.70 15.05
CA ASN A 79 53.18 -10.67 14.39
C ASN A 79 54.56 -10.21 13.85
N TYR A 80 55.64 -10.38 14.64
CA TYR A 80 56.69 -11.39 14.42
C TYR A 80 57.85 -11.24 15.43
N THR A 81 58.09 -12.32 16.18
CA THR A 81 59.40 -12.85 16.66
C THR A 81 60.52 -11.89 17.11
N SER A 82 60.92 -12.02 18.37
CA SER A 82 62.22 -12.58 18.81
C SER A 82 62.83 -11.86 20.03
N ASN A 83 62.84 -12.61 21.13
CA ASN A 83 63.88 -12.77 22.14
C ASN A 83 64.55 -11.59 22.86
N THR A 84 64.72 -11.88 24.16
CA THR A 84 65.68 -11.38 25.15
C THR A 84 65.39 -10.04 25.83
N ALA A 85 65.01 -10.19 27.10
CA ALA A 85 64.91 -9.19 28.12
C ALA A 85 66.26 -8.50 28.40
N SER A 86 66.25 -7.19 28.57
CA SER A 86 66.74 -6.47 29.77
C SER A 86 66.92 -4.97 29.48
N ASN A 87 65.97 -4.16 29.92
CA ASN A 87 66.23 -2.85 30.54
C ASN A 87 64.92 -2.18 30.99
N PRO A 88 64.85 -1.65 32.23
CA PRO A 88 63.74 -0.82 32.67
C PRO A 88 64.11 0.65 32.42
N LYS A 89 63.53 1.30 31.41
CA LYS A 89 63.53 2.76 31.36
C LYS A 89 62.43 3.32 30.44
N THR A 90 61.72 4.27 31.03
CA THR A 90 60.99 5.39 30.41
C THR A 90 59.70 5.07 29.65
N LEU A 91 58.60 5.42 30.32
CA LEU A 91 57.37 5.96 29.77
C LEU A 91 57.53 6.59 28.38
N SER A 92 56.63 6.18 27.47
CA SER A 92 55.98 7.06 26.51
C SER A 92 56.87 7.84 25.54
N GLU A 93 57.44 7.16 24.55
CA GLU A 93 57.61 7.77 23.23
C GLU A 93 56.48 7.26 22.33
N GLY A 94 55.34 7.94 22.38
CA GLY A 94 54.33 7.81 21.33
C GLY A 94 55.01 8.08 20.00
N ALA A 95 54.89 7.13 19.06
CA ALA A 95 55.57 7.20 17.76
C ALA A 95 55.41 8.60 17.14
N GLN A 96 56.49 9.37 17.11
CA GLN A 96 56.54 10.65 16.41
C GLN A 96 56.39 10.35 14.92
N VAL A 97 55.16 10.40 14.42
CA VAL A 97 54.91 10.42 12.99
C VAL A 97 55.52 11.72 12.46
N PRO A 98 56.44 11.67 11.47
CA PRO A 98 57.00 12.88 10.90
C PRO A 98 55.86 13.81 10.45
N TYR A 99 55.93 15.09 10.79
CA TYR A 99 54.89 16.09 10.44
C TYR A 99 54.48 16.06 8.96
N LYS A 100 55.40 15.63 8.08
CA LYS A 100 55.16 15.42 6.66
C LYS A 100 54.12 14.33 6.38
N ASP A 101 54.22 13.19 7.04
CA ASP A 101 53.31 12.04 6.83
C ASP A 101 51.93 12.32 7.42
N LEU A 102 51.89 13.05 8.55
CA LEU A 102 50.65 13.56 9.11
C LEU A 102 49.92 14.52 8.16
N TYR A 103 50.66 15.45 7.56
CA TYR A 103 50.11 16.40 6.59
C TYR A 103 49.60 15.71 5.32
N LEU A 104 50.36 14.75 4.77
CA LEU A 104 49.94 13.95 3.61
C LEU A 104 48.70 13.12 3.92
N GLY A 105 48.63 12.53 5.12
CA GLY A 105 47.48 11.78 5.58
C GLY A 105 46.22 12.64 5.77
N LEU A 106 46.37 13.86 6.30
CA LEU A 106 45.27 14.82 6.38
C LEU A 106 44.77 15.23 4.98
N LEU A 107 45.69 15.42 4.04
CA LEU A 107 45.35 15.75 2.65
C LEU A 107 44.53 14.62 2.01
N ALA A 108 44.97 13.37 2.14
CA ALA A 108 44.25 12.20 1.64
C ALA A 108 42.86 12.06 2.29
N HIS A 109 42.75 12.28 3.59
CA HIS A 109 41.45 12.25 4.29
C HIS A 109 40.51 13.37 3.80
N VAL A 110 41.03 14.58 3.55
CA VAL A 110 40.23 15.68 2.98
C VAL A 110 39.74 15.31 1.58
N GLU A 111 40.61 14.75 0.73
CA GLU A 111 40.24 14.27 -0.61
C GLU A 111 39.16 13.18 -0.55
N ASP A 112 39.27 12.20 0.36
CA ASP A 112 38.24 11.17 0.57
C ASP A 112 36.89 11.78 1.00
N LYS A 113 36.91 12.76 1.91
CA LYS A 113 35.69 13.45 2.35
C LYS A 113 35.09 14.32 1.25
N GLU A 114 35.91 14.94 0.40
CA GLU A 114 35.44 15.69 -0.77
C GLU A 114 34.74 14.76 -1.78
N GLN A 115 35.32 13.59 -2.05
CA GLN A 115 34.71 12.58 -2.91
C GLN A 115 33.39 12.06 -2.31
N LEU A 116 33.36 11.79 -1.00
CA LEU A 116 32.15 11.40 -0.29
C LEU A 116 31.06 12.49 -0.38
N CYS A 117 31.42 13.76 -0.18
CA CYS A 117 30.50 14.89 -0.30
C CYS A 117 29.96 15.02 -1.72
N ALA A 118 30.80 14.81 -2.75
CA ALA A 118 30.37 14.81 -4.14
C ALA A 118 29.36 13.66 -4.42
N GLY A 119 29.62 12.47 -3.88
CA GLY A 119 28.71 11.32 -3.96
C GLY A 119 27.36 11.58 -3.30
N LEU A 120 27.35 12.07 -2.06
CA LEU A 120 26.14 12.41 -1.32
C LEU A 120 25.34 13.53 -2.02
N ARG A 121 26.02 14.54 -2.57
CA ARG A 121 25.37 15.60 -3.37
C ARG A 121 24.71 15.03 -4.63
N ARG A 122 25.31 14.04 -5.29
CA ARG A 122 24.72 13.37 -6.46
C ARG A 122 23.46 12.60 -6.06
N GLN A 123 23.53 11.78 -5.01
CA GLN A 123 22.37 11.03 -4.50
C GLN A 123 21.23 11.96 -4.06
N LEU A 124 21.54 13.08 -3.41
CA LEU A 124 20.54 14.06 -3.01
C LEU A 124 19.82 14.68 -4.23
N ARG A 125 20.55 14.98 -5.31
CA ARG A 125 19.94 15.49 -6.55
C ARG A 125 19.01 14.46 -7.19
N GLU A 126 19.45 13.20 -7.24
CA GLU A 126 18.62 12.11 -7.77
C GLU A 126 17.35 11.92 -6.95
N LYS A 127 17.46 11.89 -5.61
CA LYS A 127 16.30 11.81 -4.72
C LYS A 127 15.38 13.01 -4.83
N ARG A 128 15.91 14.23 -4.99
CA ARG A 128 15.10 15.41 -5.28
C ARG A 128 14.34 15.28 -6.59
N HIS A 129 14.97 14.77 -7.64
CA HIS A 129 14.31 14.54 -8.91
C HIS A 129 13.17 13.52 -8.78
N GLN A 130 13.43 12.37 -8.12
CA GLN A 130 12.40 11.36 -7.83
C GLN A 130 11.23 11.96 -7.04
N ASN A 131 11.50 12.78 -6.02
CA ASN A 131 10.47 13.43 -5.21
C ASN A 131 9.63 14.41 -6.06
N ASN A 132 10.26 15.19 -6.94
CA ASN A 132 9.53 16.09 -7.85
C ASN A 132 8.61 15.31 -8.81
N THR A 133 9.05 14.17 -9.32
CA THR A 133 8.22 13.29 -10.16
C THR A 133 7.01 12.77 -9.38
N LEU A 134 7.23 12.24 -8.18
CA LEU A 134 6.16 11.75 -7.31
C LEU A 134 5.18 12.86 -6.92
N ALA A 135 5.66 14.07 -6.64
CA ALA A 135 4.81 15.22 -6.36
C ALA A 135 3.89 15.56 -7.56
N GLY A 136 4.41 15.45 -8.78
CA GLY A 136 3.61 15.60 -10.01
C GLY A 136 2.55 14.51 -10.18
N GLU A 137 2.89 13.24 -9.89
CA GLU A 137 1.94 12.13 -9.91
C GLU A 137 0.84 12.31 -8.86
N ILE A 138 1.20 12.71 -7.64
CA ILE A 138 0.25 13.00 -6.55
C ILE A 138 -0.73 14.09 -7.00
N ALA A 139 -0.23 15.20 -7.55
CA ALA A 139 -1.09 16.28 -8.04
C ALA A 139 -2.04 15.81 -9.16
N LYS A 140 -1.55 14.96 -10.07
CA LYS A 140 -2.37 14.35 -11.13
C LYS A 140 -3.48 13.48 -10.55
N TYR A 141 -3.17 12.60 -9.61
CA TYR A 141 -4.18 11.73 -9.00
C TYR A 141 -5.19 12.49 -8.15
N GLN A 142 -4.75 13.55 -7.46
CA GLN A 142 -5.66 14.46 -6.75
C GLN A 142 -6.63 15.14 -7.73
N GLY A 143 -6.13 15.66 -8.86
CA GLY A 143 -6.99 16.24 -9.90
C GLY A 143 -8.01 15.24 -10.46
N LEU A 144 -7.60 13.99 -10.73
CA LEU A 144 -8.53 12.95 -11.19
C LEU A 144 -9.60 12.61 -10.15
N VAL A 145 -9.24 12.57 -8.87
CA VAL A 145 -10.19 12.33 -7.78
C VAL A 145 -11.21 13.46 -7.70
N ASP A 146 -10.76 14.71 -7.78
CA ASP A 146 -11.63 15.89 -7.78
C ASP A 146 -12.56 15.91 -8.99
N GLU A 147 -12.06 15.56 -10.19
CA GLU A 147 -12.88 15.40 -11.40
C GLU A 147 -13.96 14.32 -11.23
N HIS A 148 -13.58 13.15 -10.66
CA HIS A 148 -14.54 12.08 -10.40
C HIS A 148 -15.60 12.49 -9.37
N PHE A 149 -15.23 13.20 -8.30
CA PHE A 149 -16.18 13.72 -7.32
C PHE A 149 -17.10 14.79 -7.91
N ALA A 150 -16.57 15.69 -8.75
CA ALA A 150 -17.37 16.71 -9.42
C ALA A 150 -18.35 16.11 -10.44
N ALA A 151 -17.96 15.04 -11.14
CA ALA A 151 -18.81 14.35 -12.10
C ALA A 151 -19.83 13.41 -11.43
N PHE A 152 -19.54 12.93 -10.21
CA PHE A 152 -20.42 12.02 -9.50
C PHE A 152 -21.65 12.74 -8.95
N ASN A 153 -22.81 12.45 -9.54
CA ASN A 153 -24.09 12.95 -9.06
C ASN A 153 -24.85 11.85 -8.31
N GLU A 154 -24.63 11.79 -7.00
CA GLU A 154 -25.27 10.81 -6.11
C GLU A 154 -26.80 10.84 -6.21
N GLN A 155 -27.38 12.04 -6.26
CA GLN A 155 -28.84 12.19 -6.31
C GLN A 155 -29.43 11.62 -7.61
N ALA A 156 -28.74 11.80 -8.74
CA ALA A 156 -29.18 11.21 -10.01
C ALA A 156 -29.17 9.67 -9.94
N CYS A 157 -28.15 9.09 -9.32
CA CYS A 157 -28.07 7.64 -9.10
C CYS A 157 -29.20 7.15 -8.17
N LEU A 158 -29.46 7.83 -7.06
CA LEU A 158 -30.55 7.49 -6.15
C LEU A 158 -31.92 7.57 -6.84
N ASN A 159 -32.18 8.64 -7.59
CA ASN A 159 -33.41 8.80 -8.37
C ASN A 159 -33.59 7.69 -9.42
N ALA A 160 -32.50 7.26 -10.06
CA ALA A 160 -32.53 6.14 -11.01
C ALA A 160 -32.88 4.82 -10.31
N ILE A 161 -32.30 4.56 -9.13
CA ILE A 161 -32.62 3.38 -8.32
C ILE A 161 -34.09 3.37 -7.91
N GLU A 162 -34.63 4.50 -7.43
CA GLU A 162 -36.04 4.62 -7.06
C GLU A 162 -36.97 4.37 -8.25
N THR A 163 -36.63 4.93 -9.41
CA THR A 163 -37.37 4.72 -10.66
C THR A 163 -37.40 3.23 -11.04
N LEU A 164 -36.27 2.55 -10.92
CA LEU A 164 -36.18 1.11 -11.21
C LEU A 164 -36.96 0.27 -10.19
N LYS A 165 -36.92 0.61 -8.90
CA LYS A 165 -37.73 -0.01 -7.85
C LYS A 165 -39.22 0.14 -8.16
N HIS A 166 -39.67 1.34 -8.52
CA HIS A 166 -41.07 1.59 -8.87
C HIS A 166 -41.49 0.77 -10.11
N ARG A 167 -40.68 0.77 -11.17
CA ARG A 167 -40.95 -0.03 -12.39
C ARG A 167 -41.01 -1.53 -12.11
N ARG A 168 -40.21 -2.04 -11.18
CA ARG A 168 -40.25 -3.44 -10.76
C ARG A 168 -41.60 -3.76 -10.10
N VAL A 169 -42.01 -2.97 -9.11
CA VAL A 169 -43.29 -3.17 -8.40
C VAL A 169 -44.48 -3.11 -9.36
N LEU A 170 -44.46 -2.18 -10.32
CA LEU A 170 -45.52 -2.08 -11.32
C LEU A 170 -45.61 -3.35 -12.19
N ARG A 171 -44.46 -3.87 -12.65
CA ARG A 171 -44.40 -5.11 -13.43
C ARG A 171 -44.86 -6.32 -12.63
N GLU A 172 -44.45 -6.42 -11.36
CA GLU A 172 -44.93 -7.50 -10.47
C GLU A 172 -46.47 -7.47 -10.36
N ARG A 173 -47.07 -6.29 -10.13
CA ARG A 173 -48.54 -6.14 -10.08
C ARG A 173 -49.23 -6.52 -11.39
N GLN A 174 -48.67 -6.10 -12.53
CA GLN A 174 -49.19 -6.43 -13.85
C GLN A 174 -49.12 -7.94 -14.11
N CYS A 175 -48.00 -8.58 -13.80
CA CYS A 175 -47.84 -10.03 -13.93
C CYS A 175 -48.83 -10.79 -13.04
N THR A 176 -49.01 -10.37 -11.77
CA THR A 176 -50.01 -10.98 -10.88
C THR A 176 -51.43 -10.81 -11.41
N GLY A 177 -51.76 -9.63 -11.97
CA GLY A 177 -53.07 -9.38 -12.57
C GLY A 177 -53.32 -10.25 -13.80
N LEU A 178 -52.33 -10.40 -14.68
CA LEU A 178 -52.41 -11.28 -15.84
C LEU A 178 -52.56 -12.75 -15.43
N MET A 179 -51.83 -13.19 -14.41
CA MET A 179 -51.91 -14.57 -13.90
C MET A 179 -53.33 -14.88 -13.40
N LYS A 180 -53.92 -14.00 -12.59
CA LYS A 180 -55.32 -14.14 -12.15
C LYS A 180 -56.30 -14.21 -13.33
N ALA A 181 -56.13 -13.35 -14.34
CA ALA A 181 -56.99 -13.35 -15.51
C ALA A 181 -56.84 -14.62 -16.37
N ILE A 182 -55.65 -15.22 -16.38
CA ILE A 182 -55.40 -16.52 -17.02
C ILE A 182 -56.11 -17.62 -16.23
N ASP A 183 -55.93 -17.66 -14.91
CA ASP A 183 -56.54 -18.65 -14.03
C ASP A 183 -58.08 -18.64 -14.17
N GLU A 184 -58.71 -17.45 -14.11
CA GLU A 184 -60.16 -17.32 -14.31
C GLU A 184 -60.63 -17.82 -15.68
N LYS A 185 -59.83 -17.62 -16.74
CA LYS A 185 -60.16 -18.13 -18.08
C LYS A 185 -59.99 -19.64 -18.16
N GLN A 186 -58.97 -20.20 -17.53
CA GLN A 186 -58.75 -21.64 -17.45
C GLN A 186 -59.92 -22.31 -16.71
N ASP A 187 -60.34 -21.76 -15.58
CA ASP A 187 -61.49 -22.27 -14.82
C ASP A 187 -62.79 -22.25 -15.65
N ARG A 188 -63.04 -21.15 -16.38
CA ARG A 188 -64.21 -21.07 -17.27
C ARG A 188 -64.16 -22.10 -18.40
N LEU A 189 -62.99 -22.33 -18.98
CA LEU A 189 -62.82 -23.34 -20.03
C LEU A 189 -63.06 -24.75 -19.49
N ILE A 190 -62.54 -25.06 -18.29
CA ILE A 190 -62.76 -26.35 -17.63
C ILE A 190 -64.26 -26.57 -17.36
N GLU A 191 -64.96 -25.56 -16.86
CA GLU A 191 -66.40 -25.64 -16.59
C GLU A 191 -67.21 -25.78 -17.90
N GLN A 192 -66.83 -25.07 -18.97
CA GLN A 192 -67.43 -25.24 -20.29
C GLN A 192 -67.21 -26.65 -20.85
N GLU A 193 -65.99 -27.18 -20.74
CA GLU A 193 -65.66 -28.53 -21.17
C GLU A 193 -66.50 -29.57 -20.41
N LYS A 194 -66.68 -29.38 -19.10
CA LYS A 194 -67.53 -30.23 -18.27
C LYS A 194 -68.98 -30.23 -18.76
N ARG A 195 -69.56 -29.05 -19.01
CA ARG A 195 -70.94 -28.92 -19.52
C ARG A 195 -71.12 -29.58 -20.88
N ILE A 196 -70.17 -29.39 -21.80
CA ILE A 196 -70.20 -30.04 -23.12
C ILE A 196 -70.15 -31.55 -22.97
N LYS A 197 -69.30 -32.09 -22.08
CA LYS A 197 -69.24 -33.54 -21.82
C LYS A 197 -70.55 -34.08 -21.27
N GLU A 198 -71.19 -33.37 -20.34
CA GLU A 198 -72.49 -33.72 -19.77
C GLU A 198 -73.61 -33.69 -20.83
N GLU A 199 -73.68 -32.63 -21.63
CA GLU A 199 -74.67 -32.50 -22.71
C GLU A 199 -74.47 -33.57 -23.79
N LEU A 200 -73.23 -33.84 -24.18
CA LEU A 200 -72.90 -34.89 -25.13
C LEU A 200 -73.19 -36.29 -24.57
N HIS A 201 -73.12 -36.49 -23.25
CA HIS A 201 -73.61 -37.72 -22.62
C HIS A 201 -75.13 -37.82 -22.68
N ARG A 202 -75.86 -36.73 -22.36
CA ARG A 202 -77.33 -36.67 -22.45
C ARG A 202 -77.82 -36.98 -23.86
N LEU A 203 -77.25 -36.34 -24.88
CA LEU A 203 -77.62 -36.55 -26.28
C LEU A 203 -77.40 -38.00 -26.73
N ARG A 204 -76.35 -38.67 -26.24
CA ARG A 204 -76.13 -40.10 -26.51
C ARG A 204 -77.20 -40.99 -25.88
N MET A 205 -77.66 -40.65 -24.68
CA MET A 205 -78.76 -41.36 -24.03
C MET A 205 -80.09 -41.13 -24.75
N ASP A 206 -80.36 -39.89 -25.17
CA ASP A 206 -81.53 -39.52 -25.95
C ASP A 206 -81.55 -40.29 -27.29
N ASP A 207 -80.43 -40.32 -28.04
CA ASP A 207 -80.31 -41.08 -29.29
C ASP A 207 -80.56 -42.59 -29.10
N CYS A 208 -80.01 -43.17 -28.03
CA CYS A 208 -80.26 -44.57 -27.68
C CYS A 208 -81.76 -44.84 -27.43
N ALA A 209 -82.42 -43.96 -26.67
CA ALA A 209 -83.85 -44.05 -26.40
C ALA A 209 -84.68 -43.90 -27.69
N TYR A 210 -84.35 -42.95 -28.56
CA TYR A 210 -84.99 -42.78 -29.86
C TYR A 210 -84.86 -44.04 -30.73
N ARG A 211 -83.66 -44.63 -30.82
CA ARG A 211 -83.43 -45.86 -31.58
C ARG A 211 -84.22 -47.04 -31.01
N LEU A 212 -84.28 -47.17 -29.69
CA LEU A 212 -85.07 -48.23 -29.03
C LEU A 212 -86.56 -48.05 -29.30
N ASN A 213 -87.08 -46.83 -29.17
CA ASN A 213 -88.48 -46.52 -29.42
C ASN A 213 -88.83 -46.74 -30.90
N ALA A 214 -87.98 -46.30 -31.84
CA ALA A 214 -88.17 -46.55 -33.26
C ALA A 214 -88.22 -48.06 -33.59
N LYS A 215 -87.36 -48.87 -32.96
CA LYS A 215 -87.38 -50.34 -33.09
C LYS A 215 -88.71 -50.91 -32.56
N LYS A 216 -89.14 -50.53 -31.36
CA LYS A 216 -90.43 -50.94 -30.77
C LYS A 216 -91.62 -50.54 -31.65
N PHE A 217 -91.62 -49.32 -32.21
CA PHE A 217 -92.65 -48.87 -33.14
C PHE A 217 -92.72 -49.76 -34.38
N LYS A 218 -91.57 -50.11 -34.96
CA LYS A 218 -91.50 -51.01 -36.13
C LYS A 218 -92.02 -52.42 -35.79
N GLU A 219 -91.64 -52.97 -34.64
CA GLU A 219 -92.14 -54.26 -34.14
C GLU A 219 -93.66 -54.24 -33.91
N ASN A 220 -94.18 -53.18 -33.28
CA ASN A 220 -95.62 -52.99 -33.07
C ASN A 220 -96.40 -52.87 -34.40
N GLN A 221 -95.83 -52.17 -35.39
CA GLN A 221 -96.43 -52.05 -36.71
C GLN A 221 -96.47 -53.41 -37.42
N GLN A 222 -95.43 -54.22 -37.30
CA GLN A 222 -95.40 -55.60 -37.83
C GLN A 222 -96.42 -56.50 -37.14
N MET A 223 -96.55 -56.41 -35.80
CA MET A 223 -97.59 -57.14 -35.05
C MET A 223 -99.00 -56.73 -35.49
N LEU A 224 -99.29 -55.43 -35.59
CA LEU A 224 -100.60 -54.95 -36.07
C LEU A 224 -100.89 -55.37 -37.51
N ALA A 225 -99.87 -55.37 -38.38
CA ALA A 225 -100.00 -55.87 -39.75
C ALA A 225 -100.30 -57.37 -39.77
N SER A 226 -99.67 -58.18 -38.91
CA SER A 226 -99.96 -59.62 -38.78
C SER A 226 -101.37 -59.92 -38.23
N VAL A 227 -101.89 -59.07 -37.34
CA VAL A 227 -103.28 -59.16 -36.84
C VAL A 227 -104.29 -58.79 -37.93
N ARG A 228 -103.98 -57.78 -38.75
CA ARG A 228 -104.80 -57.39 -39.92
C ARG A 228 -104.72 -58.40 -41.07
N SER A 229 -103.60 -59.10 -41.22
CA SER A 229 -103.41 -60.14 -42.24
C SER A 229 -103.87 -61.53 -41.78
N CYS A 230 -104.42 -61.66 -40.57
CA CYS A 230 -105.05 -62.89 -40.12
C CYS A 230 -106.37 -63.06 -40.90
N PRO A 231 -106.43 -63.96 -41.90
CA PRO A 231 -107.65 -64.15 -42.65
C PRO A 231 -108.58 -65.01 -41.78
N TYR A 232 -109.72 -64.44 -41.40
CA TYR A 232 -110.95 -65.20 -41.21
C TYR A 232 -111.01 -66.37 -40.20
N SER A 233 -110.02 -66.63 -39.33
CA SER A 233 -110.17 -67.73 -38.34
C SER A 233 -110.81 -67.31 -37.01
N LEU A 234 -110.66 -66.05 -36.58
CA LEU A 234 -111.25 -65.54 -35.34
C LEU A 234 -112.73 -65.10 -35.49
N LEU A 235 -113.14 -64.70 -36.69
CA LEU A 235 -114.56 -64.39 -36.98
C LEU A 235 -115.42 -65.65 -37.15
N GLU A 236 -114.83 -66.82 -37.44
CA GLU A 236 -115.55 -68.10 -37.40
C GLU A 236 -115.73 -68.64 -35.97
N LEU A 237 -114.81 -68.34 -35.06
CA LEU A 237 -114.89 -68.77 -33.65
C LEU A 237 -115.96 -68.02 -32.84
N LEU A 238 -116.27 -66.76 -33.19
CA LEU A 238 -117.35 -65.98 -32.57
C LEU A 238 -118.73 -66.18 -33.20
N ARG A 239 -118.83 -66.97 -34.28
CA ARG A 239 -120.12 -67.32 -34.91
C ARG A 239 -120.71 -68.65 -34.42
N LYS A 240 -119.95 -69.39 -33.59
CA LYS A 240 -120.35 -70.68 -33.02
C LYS A 240 -120.53 -70.65 -31.49
N SER A 241 -120.68 -69.46 -30.91
CA SER A 241 -121.15 -69.22 -29.54
C SER A 241 -122.33 -68.27 -29.60
#